data_AF-A0A511WNK9-F1
#
_entry.id   AF-A0A511WNK9-F1
#
_cell.length_a   1.000
_cell.length_b   1.000
_cell.length_c   1.000
_cell.angle_alpha   90.00
_cell.angle_beta   90.00
_cell.angle_gamma   90.00
#
_symmetry.space_group_name_H-M   'P 1'
#
loop_
_entity.id
_entity.type
_entity.pdbx_description
1 polymer ?
#
loop_
_entity_poly.entity_id
_entity_poly.type
_entity_poly.pdbx_seq_one_letter_code
_entity_poly.pdbx_strand_id
1 'polypeptide(L)'
;MHGILAIWLDEEGRLGVIERKDERFGSSFHPIQKDEKTKEMVIINNLWYTTYTGARHYFRLNTNEYRVAGRMQKVDVRKSGLRESS
;
A
#
# COMPACT_ATOMS: atom_id res chain seq x y z
N MET A 1 -13.80 1.58 5.81
CA MET A 1 -12.74 1.72 6.83
C MET A 1 -12.53 0.47 7.69
N HIS A 2 -13.39 -0.56 7.65
CA HIS A 2 -13.12 -1.80 8.41
C HIS A 2 -12.02 -2.61 7.73
N GLY A 3 -11.03 -3.04 8.52
CA GLY A 3 -10.01 -3.99 8.09
C GLY A 3 -8.63 -3.40 7.77
N ILE A 4 -8.43 -2.08 7.71
CA ILE A 4 -7.07 -1.52 7.54
C ILE A 4 -6.39 -1.39 8.90
N LEU A 5 -5.24 -2.05 9.06
CA LEU A 5 -4.46 -2.08 10.29
C LEU A 5 -3.35 -1.02 10.30
N ALA A 6 -2.73 -0.80 9.15
CA ALA A 6 -1.62 0.14 8.99
C ALA A 6 -1.45 0.57 7.54
N ILE A 7 -0.79 1.72 7.35
CA ILE A 7 -0.39 2.23 6.04
C ILE A 7 1.05 2.74 6.17
N TRP A 8 1.88 2.44 5.18
CA TRP A 8 3.18 3.03 5.00
C TRP A 8 3.22 3.71 3.65
N LEU A 9 3.66 4.97 3.61
CA LEU A 9 3.81 5.73 2.38
C LEU A 9 5.26 6.15 2.19
N ASP A 10 5.68 6.29 0.95
CA ASP A 10 6.95 6.89 0.58
C ASP A 10 7.00 8.39 0.92
N GLU A 11 8.17 9.02 0.75
CA GLU A 11 8.40 10.40 1.20
C GLU A 11 7.51 11.43 0.48
N GLU A 12 7.05 11.10 -0.73
CA GLU A 12 6.15 11.93 -1.52
C GLU A 12 4.67 11.60 -1.29
N GLY A 13 4.37 10.55 -0.52
CA GLY A 13 3.01 10.09 -0.26
C GLY A 13 2.29 9.54 -1.49
N ARG A 14 3.03 9.09 -2.52
CA ARG A 14 2.51 8.62 -3.80
C ARG A 14 2.41 7.10 -3.88
N LEU A 15 3.35 6.40 -3.26
CA LEU A 15 3.41 4.93 -3.27
C LEU A 15 3.52 4.41 -1.85
N GLY A 16 3.08 3.17 -1.63
CA GLY A 16 3.08 2.64 -0.29
C GLY A 16 2.65 1.19 -0.17
N VAL A 17 2.46 0.77 1.08
CA VAL A 17 1.92 -0.53 1.44
C VAL A 17 0.81 -0.30 2.44
N ILE A 18 -0.31 -1.00 2.28
CA ILE A 18 -1.34 -1.08 3.32
C ILE A 18 -1.33 -2.48 3.93
N GLU A 19 -1.50 -2.55 5.24
CA GLU A 19 -1.79 -3.79 5.94
C GLU A 19 -3.29 -3.87 6.18
N ARG A 20 -3.86 -5.01 5.81
CA ARG A 20 -5.25 -5.34 6.02
C ARG A 20 -5.38 -6.58 6.90
N LYS A 21 -6.46 -6.64 7.67
CA LYS A 21 -6.86 -7.86 8.35
C LYS A 21 -7.27 -8.88 7.30
N ASP A 22 -6.72 -10.08 7.42
CA ASP A 22 -7.03 -11.21 6.55
C ASP A 22 -7.52 -12.37 7.42
N GLU A 23 -8.60 -13.03 7.02
CA GLU A 23 -9.18 -14.10 7.83
C GLU A 23 -8.32 -15.37 7.88
N ARG A 24 -7.49 -15.59 6.85
CA ARG A 24 -6.71 -16.82 6.68
C ARG A 24 -5.30 -16.66 7.24
N PHE A 25 -4.70 -15.49 7.09
CA PHE A 25 -3.33 -15.21 7.49
C PHE A 25 -3.20 -14.28 8.70
N GLY A 26 -4.32 -13.75 9.22
CA GLY A 26 -4.34 -12.71 10.24
C GLY A 26 -4.13 -11.32 9.65
N SER A 27 -3.11 -11.14 8.81
CA SER A 27 -2.92 -9.93 8.01
C SER A 27 -2.37 -10.19 6.60
N SER A 28 -2.68 -9.27 5.69
CA SER A 28 -2.17 -9.23 4.32
C SER A 28 -1.68 -7.82 3.98
N PHE A 29 -0.62 -7.75 3.17
CA PHE A 29 0.07 -6.51 2.81
C PHE A 29 -0.09 -6.26 1.32
N HIS A 30 -0.58 -5.08 0.95
CA HIS A 30 -0.94 -4.74 -0.42
C HIS A 30 -0.16 -3.51 -0.87
N PRO A 31 0.62 -3.59 -1.96
CA PRO A 31 1.20 -2.41 -2.59
C PRO A 31 0.09 -1.46 -3.06
N ILE A 32 0.24 -0.17 -2.79
CA ILE A 32 -0.72 0.86 -3.17
C ILE A 32 -0.04 2.01 -3.91
N GLN A 33 -0.84 2.71 -4.71
CA GLN A 33 -0.52 3.98 -5.32
C GLN A 33 -1.62 4.98 -5.01
N LYS A 34 -1.25 6.25 -4.86
CA LYS A 34 -2.19 7.36 -4.81
C LYS A 34 -2.58 7.75 -6.23
N ASP A 35 -3.87 7.68 -6.54
CA ASP A 35 -4.40 8.19 -7.80
C ASP A 35 -4.23 9.72 -7.86
N GLU A 36 -3.69 10.22 -8.96
CA GLU A 36 -3.39 11.65 -9.09
C GLU A 36 -4.64 12.52 -9.21
N LYS A 37 -5.74 11.98 -9.77
CA LYS A 37 -6.99 12.69 -10.02
C LYS A 37 -7.89 12.69 -8.79
N THR A 38 -8.11 11.53 -8.19
CA THR A 38 -9.02 11.38 -7.05
C THR A 38 -8.34 11.62 -5.71
N LYS A 39 -6.99 11.57 -5.67
CA LYS A 39 -6.17 11.59 -4.45
C LYS A 39 -6.43 10.41 -3.52
N GLU A 40 -7.16 9.39 -3.97
CA GLU A 40 -7.43 8.17 -3.22
C GLU A 40 -6.28 7.18 -3.38
N MET A 41 -6.07 6.29 -2.40
CA MET A 41 -5.13 5.18 -2.60
C MET A 41 -5.84 3.97 -3.19
N VAL A 42 -5.22 3.36 -4.18
CA VAL A 42 -5.66 2.16 -4.89
C VAL A 42 -4.62 1.05 -4.77
N ILE A 43 -5.08 -0.21 -4.64
CA ILE A 43 -4.21 -1.40 -4.65
C ILE A 43 -3.69 -1.63 -6.07
N ILE A 44 -2.39 -1.86 -6.18
CA ILE A 44 -1.73 -2.11 -7.46
C ILE A 44 -1.94 -3.57 -7.85
N ASN A 45 -2.50 -3.80 -9.04
CA ASN A 45 -2.64 -5.13 -9.67
C ASN A 45 -3.32 -6.20 -8.80
N ASN A 46 -4.15 -5.79 -7.84
CA ASN A 46 -4.75 -6.69 -6.84
C ASN A 46 -3.72 -7.59 -6.11
N LEU A 47 -2.47 -7.10 -5.99
CA LEU A 47 -1.36 -7.85 -5.39
C LEU A 47 -1.45 -7.81 -3.88
N TRP A 48 -1.19 -8.97 -3.27
CA TRP A 48 -1.10 -9.12 -1.83
C TRP A 48 0.08 -10.01 -1.45
N TYR A 49 0.58 -9.80 -0.25
CA TYR A 49 1.69 -10.52 0.33
C TYR A 49 1.36 -10.88 1.78
N THR A 50 1.99 -11.93 2.30
CA THR A 50 1.88 -12.31 3.72
C THR A 50 2.82 -11.51 4.62
N THR A 51 3.74 -10.71 4.04
CA THR A 51 4.70 -9.90 4.80
C THR A 51 4.87 -8.51 4.21
N TYR A 52 5.09 -7.52 5.08
CA TYR A 52 5.44 -6.15 4.69
C TYR A 52 6.68 -6.10 3.78
N THR A 53 7.73 -6.85 4.11
CA THR A 53 8.97 -6.88 3.33
C THR A 53 8.73 -7.38 1.91
N GLY A 54 7.90 -8.42 1.74
CA GLY A 54 7.50 -8.92 0.43
C GLY A 54 6.79 -7.85 -0.39
N ALA A 55 5.80 -7.17 0.20
CA ALA A 55 5.10 -6.07 -0.47
C ALA A 55 6.03 -4.89 -0.80
N ARG A 56 7.02 -4.60 0.05
CA ARG A 56 8.02 -3.55 -0.22
C ARG A 56 8.99 -3.93 -1.34
N HIS A 57 9.34 -5.21 -1.46
CA HIS A 57 10.23 -5.70 -2.51
C HIS A 57 9.62 -5.57 -3.90
N TYR A 58 8.29 -5.55 -4.03
CA TYR A 58 7.60 -5.23 -5.27
C TYR A 58 8.15 -3.96 -5.94
N PHE A 59 8.30 -2.87 -5.18
CA PHE A 59 8.81 -1.58 -5.65
C PHE A 59 10.32 -1.56 -5.96
N ARG A 60 11.03 -2.65 -5.66
CA ARG A 60 12.47 -2.79 -5.91
C ARG A 60 12.78 -3.67 -7.12
N LEU A 61 11.76 -4.30 -7.72
CA LEU A 61 11.95 -5.10 -8.93
C LEU A 61 12.32 -4.17 -10.09
N ASN A 62 13.41 -4.49 -10.80
CA ASN A 62 13.92 -3.65 -11.89
C ASN A 62 12.94 -3.49 -13.06
N THR A 63 12.01 -4.44 -13.20
CA THR A 63 10.97 -4.45 -14.23
C THR A 63 9.74 -3.62 -13.86
N ASN A 64 9.72 -3.02 -12.67
CA ASN A 64 8.56 -2.34 -12.16
C ASN A 64 8.59 -0.84 -12.46
N GLU A 65 7.46 -0.29 -12.90
CA GLU A 65 7.31 1.14 -13.18
C GLU A 65 7.11 1.94 -11.88
N TYR A 66 6.70 1.29 -10.79
CA TYR A 66 6.50 1.93 -9.49
C TYR A 66 7.82 2.08 -8.73
N ARG A 67 8.33 3.31 -8.66
CA ARG A 67 9.55 3.64 -7.91
C ARG A 67 9.26 4.51 -6.71
N VAL A 68 9.53 3.97 -5.53
CA VAL A 68 9.32 4.64 -4.25
C VAL A 68 10.36 5.73 -4.02
N ALA A 69 9.91 6.89 -3.52
CA ALA A 69 10.79 7.95 -3.09
C ALA A 69 11.27 7.72 -1.64
N GLY A 70 12.56 7.50 -1.47
CA GLY A 70 13.19 7.42 -0.16
C GLY A 70 12.66 6.30 0.75
N ARG A 71 12.51 6.58 2.05
CA ARG A 71 12.07 5.57 3.04
C ARG A 71 10.58 5.65 3.32
N MET A 72 9.88 4.54 3.11
CA MET A 72 8.49 4.42 3.56
C MET A 72 8.34 4.62 5.07
N GLN A 73 7.40 5.47 5.47
CA GLN A 73 7.06 5.77 6.86
C GLN A 73 5.62 5.38 7.16
N LYS A 74 5.37 4.89 8.37
CA LYS A 74 4.01 4.56 8.82
C LYS A 74 3.20 5.85 8.98
N VAL A 75 1.99 5.89 8.42
CA VAL A 75 1.09 7.05 8.51
C VAL A 75 -0.17 6.72 9.30
N ASP A 76 -0.79 7.77 9.87
CA ASP A 76 -2.03 7.62 10.63
C ASP A 76 -3.22 7.38 9.68
N VAL A 77 -3.85 6.20 9.85
CA VAL A 77 -4.95 5.69 9.02
C VAL A 77 -6.20 6.59 9.08
N ARG A 78 -6.35 7.40 10.14
CA ARG A 78 -7.52 8.30 10.30
C ARG A 78 -7.57 9.42 9.25
N LYS A 79 -6.50 9.65 8.48
CA LYS A 79 -6.40 10.74 7.49
C LYS A 79 -6.43 10.30 6.02
N SER A 80 -6.39 9.00 5.72
CA SER A 80 -6.21 8.50 4.36
C SER A 80 -7.51 7.93 3.77
N GLY A 81 -8.11 8.62 2.80
CA GLY A 81 -9.20 8.08 1.98
C GLY A 81 -8.71 6.94 1.10
N LEU A 82 -9.21 5.72 1.36
CA LEU A 82 -8.82 4.49 0.66
C LEU A 82 -10.07 3.86 0.04
N ARG A 83 -10.00 3.58 -1.27
CA ARG A 83 -11.10 2.97 -2.02
C ARG A 83 -10.57 1.76 -2.78
N GLU A 84 -11.33 0.68 -2.75
CA GLU A 84 -11.02 -0.54 -3.49
C GLU A 84 -11.46 -0.34 -4.94
N SER A 85 -10.55 -0.53 -5.90
CA SER A 85 -10.95 -0.56 -7.31
C SER A 85 -11.77 -1.82 -7.54
N SER A 86 -13.02 -1.64 -8.01
CA SER A 86 -13.97 -2.71 -8.33
C SER A 86 -13.73 -3.26 -9.73
#